data_AF-A0A843DE13-F1
#
_entry.id   AF-A0A843DE13-F1
#
_cell.length_a   1.000
_cell.length_b   1.000
_cell.length_c   1.000
_cell.angle_alpha   90.00
_cell.angle_beta   90.00
_cell.angle_gamma   90.00
#
_symmetry.space_group_name_H-M   'P 1'
#
loop_
_entity.id
_entity.type
_entity.pdbx_description
1 polymer ?
#
loop_
_entity_poly.entity_id
_entity_poly.type
_entity_poly.pdbx_seq_one_letter_code
_entity_poly.pdbx_strand_id
1 'polypeptide(L)'
;MSIASDVINTNTKLTAVRNALRKLLTEHGIVYYSDDDVFTLARRVWFLVHPTNGAPGGSYIEAAAVGQPVNVSVYKDSDDDAELPDGAVADFLISINGVQEIHIKSLFDNGTARCSYVPENAGDRLSIKALVNDYIGAHLETEVLAFRYKDEYTVSSDPYTLVKYPSSADITVSEVAEFNSSYDYVNAIEISKTYGAAQAGYLIPTSLIEGVDLSEKGIHFSSFVSPMYSSSSGWASGICLLNSKTLTHYRDNKILELGAYPGKKGLQYSGTDHAINTINTTTGQLSINGAYKFNLWYDGAYVKATITDYWGTSTYYSYETSSLPDAIANMDTVFPAFMIYDYGGKIRFRETLIEPWSKD
;
A
#
# COMPACT_ATOMS: atom_id res chain seq x y z
N MET A 1 33.13 -25.51 46.85
CA MET A 1 31.96 -24.65 46.59
C MET A 1 31.06 -25.39 45.63
N SER A 2 29.75 -25.46 45.90
CA SER A 2 28.82 -26.15 44.99
C SER A 2 28.35 -25.18 43.92
N ILE A 3 28.08 -25.70 42.72
CA ILE A 3 27.56 -24.93 41.58
C ILE A 3 26.35 -24.07 41.98
N ALA A 4 25.51 -24.55 42.92
CA ALA A 4 24.37 -23.80 43.42
C ALA A 4 24.76 -22.52 44.20
N SER A 5 25.84 -22.57 44.99
CA SER A 5 26.34 -21.40 45.72
C SER A 5 26.90 -20.33 44.77
N ASP A 6 27.58 -20.77 43.71
CA ASP A 6 28.16 -19.86 42.71
C ASP A 6 27.07 -19.22 41.83
N VAL A 7 26.01 -19.97 41.50
CA VAL A 7 24.82 -19.44 40.79
C VAL A 7 24.08 -18.41 41.64
N ILE A 8 23.85 -18.68 42.93
CA ILE A 8 23.18 -17.72 43.83
C ILE A 8 24.00 -16.43 43.92
N ASN A 9 25.31 -16.53 44.16
CA ASN A 9 26.18 -15.36 44.28
C ASN A 9 26.21 -14.53 42.98
N THR A 10 26.28 -15.19 41.83
CA THR A 10 26.25 -14.53 40.53
C THR A 10 24.92 -13.80 40.29
N ASN A 11 23.79 -14.43 40.60
CA ASN A 11 22.47 -13.80 40.49
C ASN A 11 22.29 -12.59 41.43
N THR A 12 22.83 -12.67 42.65
CA THR A 12 22.83 -11.52 43.58
C THR A 12 23.65 -10.36 43.01
N LYS A 13 24.86 -10.63 42.49
CA LYS A 13 25.72 -9.60 41.88
C LYS A 13 25.06 -8.96 40.65
N LEU A 14 24.48 -9.76 39.75
CA LEU A 14 23.76 -9.26 38.57
C LEU A 14 22.55 -8.40 38.94
N THR A 15 21.87 -8.72 40.05
CA THR A 15 20.76 -7.91 40.55
C THR A 15 21.23 -6.56 41.07
N ALA A 16 22.32 -6.53 41.84
CA ALA A 16 22.92 -5.28 42.30
C ALA A 16 23.37 -4.38 41.12
N VAL A 17 24.01 -4.97 40.11
CA VAL A 17 24.43 -4.24 38.90
C VAL A 17 23.23 -3.69 38.13
N ARG A 18 22.17 -4.49 37.90
CA ARG A 18 20.94 -4.01 37.25
C ARG A 18 20.33 -2.80 37.99
N ASN A 19 20.25 -2.85 39.31
CA ASN A 19 19.72 -1.74 40.10
C ASN A 19 20.58 -0.48 40.01
N ALA A 20 21.91 -0.62 40.00
CA ALA A 20 22.83 0.50 39.84
C ALA A 20 22.70 1.15 38.44
N LEU A 21 22.61 0.34 37.38
CA LEU A 21 22.40 0.83 36.01
C LEU A 21 21.06 1.54 35.86
N ARG A 22 19.96 0.95 36.37
CA ARG A 22 18.62 1.56 36.36
C ARG A 22 18.60 2.91 37.06
N LYS A 23 19.24 2.99 38.24
CA LYS A 23 19.37 4.25 38.97
C LYS A 23 20.10 5.31 38.12
N LEU A 24 21.23 4.95 37.51
CA LEU A 24 21.99 5.87 36.67
C LEU A 24 21.19 6.34 35.44
N LEU A 25 20.44 5.45 34.79
CA LEU A 25 19.56 5.80 33.68
C LEU A 25 18.43 6.73 34.12
N THR A 26 17.80 6.47 35.27
CA THR A 26 16.78 7.36 35.86
C THR A 26 17.34 8.76 36.13
N GLU A 27 18.54 8.86 36.70
CA GLU A 27 19.19 10.15 36.99
C GLU A 27 19.44 11.00 35.74
N HIS A 28 19.57 10.36 34.57
CA HIS A 28 19.80 11.04 33.28
C HIS A 28 18.57 11.10 32.39
N GLY A 29 17.38 10.72 32.88
CA GLY A 29 16.14 10.74 32.10
C GLY A 29 16.11 9.77 30.92
N ILE A 30 16.98 8.75 30.91
CA ILE A 30 16.97 7.72 29.87
C ILE A 30 15.91 6.66 30.20
N VAL A 31 15.07 6.37 29.22
CA VAL A 31 14.02 5.35 29.32
C VAL A 31 14.64 3.94 29.38
N TYR A 32 14.14 3.12 30.30
CA TYR A 32 14.44 1.69 30.42
C TYR A 32 13.21 0.95 30.95
N TYR A 33 13.19 -0.37 30.73
CA TYR A 33 12.06 -1.19 31.11
C TYR A 33 12.40 -2.24 32.16
N SER A 34 11.38 -2.72 32.86
CA SER A 34 11.55 -3.65 33.99
C SER A 34 12.09 -5.02 33.57
N ASP A 35 11.87 -5.39 32.31
CA ASP A 35 12.31 -6.62 31.65
C ASP A 35 13.63 -6.45 30.88
N ASP A 36 14.25 -5.26 30.90
CA ASP A 36 15.58 -5.07 30.32
C ASP A 36 16.63 -5.87 31.11
N ASP A 37 17.41 -6.65 30.36
CA ASP A 37 18.55 -7.38 30.89
C ASP A 37 19.73 -6.45 31.22
N VAL A 38 20.71 -6.98 31.96
CA VAL A 38 21.87 -6.22 32.41
C VAL A 38 22.70 -5.63 31.26
N PHE A 39 22.76 -6.29 30.11
CA PHE A 39 23.53 -5.85 28.95
C PHE A 39 22.80 -4.76 28.16
N THR A 40 21.48 -4.84 28.06
CA THR A 40 20.63 -3.79 27.50
C THR A 40 20.75 -2.52 28.34
N LEU A 41 20.66 -2.63 29.67
CA LEU A 41 20.87 -1.51 30.59
C LEU A 41 22.29 -0.92 30.48
N ALA A 42 23.32 -1.77 30.40
CA ALA A 42 24.70 -1.31 30.27
C ALA A 42 24.96 -0.59 28.94
N ARG A 43 24.37 -1.07 27.84
CA ARG A 43 24.45 -0.41 26.52
C ARG A 43 23.85 0.99 26.55
N ARG A 44 22.63 1.15 27.10
CA ARG A 44 22.00 2.47 27.28
C ARG A 44 22.90 3.43 28.07
N VAL A 45 23.54 2.95 29.14
CA VAL A 45 24.47 3.75 29.95
C VAL A 45 25.73 4.14 29.17
N TRP A 46 26.25 3.27 28.30
CA TRP A 46 27.45 3.56 27.50
C TRP A 46 27.27 4.81 26.61
N PHE A 47 26.07 5.02 26.06
CA PHE A 47 25.72 6.17 25.24
C PHE A 47 25.60 7.50 26.00
N LEU A 48 25.47 7.48 27.34
CA LEU A 48 25.61 8.70 28.15
C LEU A 48 27.02 9.31 28.05
N VAL A 49 28.03 8.45 27.89
CA VAL A 49 29.45 8.84 27.85
C VAL A 49 29.91 9.10 26.42
N HIS A 50 29.28 8.44 25.44
CA HIS A 50 29.61 8.53 24.02
C HIS A 50 28.36 8.86 23.20
N PRO A 51 27.85 10.12 23.26
CA PRO A 51 26.67 10.51 22.53
C PRO A 51 26.90 10.35 21.02
N THR A 52 25.90 9.82 20.33
CA THR A 52 25.92 9.71 18.87
C THR A 52 25.63 11.09 18.29
N ASN A 53 26.66 11.86 17.96
CA ASN A 53 26.54 13.24 17.45
C ASN A 53 25.88 13.37 16.05
N GLY A 54 25.13 12.36 15.59
CA GLY A 54 24.38 12.40 14.32
C GLY A 54 22.90 12.58 14.58
N ALA A 55 22.20 13.29 13.69
CA ALA A 55 20.75 13.27 13.68
C ALA A 55 20.30 11.87 13.20
N PRO A 56 19.48 11.14 13.96
CA PRO A 56 18.82 9.96 13.42
C PRO A 56 17.86 10.35 12.29
N GLY A 57 17.80 9.53 11.25
CA GLY A 57 16.72 9.54 10.27
C GLY A 57 15.71 8.45 10.63
N GLY A 58 14.45 8.69 10.33
CA GLY A 58 13.39 7.69 10.44
C GLY A 58 12.70 7.53 9.10
N SER A 59 12.37 6.30 8.72
CA SER A 59 11.46 6.03 7.61
C SER A 59 10.25 5.23 8.11
N TYR A 60 9.10 5.55 7.55
CA TYR A 60 7.83 4.95 7.91
C TYR A 60 6.89 4.96 6.70
N ILE A 61 5.88 4.10 6.73
CA ILE A 61 4.83 4.13 5.71
C ILE A 61 3.94 5.36 5.89
N GLU A 62 3.56 6.00 4.79
CA GLU A 62 2.79 7.26 4.82
C GLU A 62 1.40 7.14 5.45
N ALA A 63 0.81 5.94 5.48
CA ALA A 63 -0.50 5.69 6.07
C ALA A 63 -0.62 4.24 6.55
N ALA A 64 -1.35 4.02 7.64
CA ALA A 64 -1.67 2.70 8.17
C ALA A 64 -3.03 2.21 7.64
N ALA A 65 -3.17 0.89 7.47
CA ALA A 65 -4.43 0.26 7.12
C ALA A 65 -4.63 -1.04 7.90
N VAL A 66 -5.89 -1.40 8.15
CA VAL A 66 -6.24 -2.65 8.83
C VAL A 66 -5.61 -3.85 8.12
N GLY A 67 -4.99 -4.74 8.88
CA GLY A 67 -4.38 -5.96 8.34
C GLY A 67 -3.09 -5.75 7.55
N GLN A 68 -2.60 -4.51 7.41
CA GLN A 68 -1.32 -4.22 6.77
C GLN A 68 -0.24 -3.84 7.79
N PRO A 69 0.97 -4.38 7.66
CA PRO A 69 2.07 -4.06 8.56
C PRO A 69 2.52 -2.60 8.38
N VAL A 70 2.40 -1.83 9.45
CA VAL A 70 3.07 -0.54 9.63
C VAL A 70 4.53 -0.81 9.98
N ASN A 71 5.41 -0.66 9.00
CA ASN A 71 6.84 -0.82 9.19
C ASN A 71 7.45 0.53 9.53
N VAL A 72 8.14 0.59 10.67
CA VAL A 72 8.90 1.76 11.09
C VAL A 72 10.35 1.36 11.25
N SER A 73 11.25 2.13 10.65
CA SER A 73 12.69 1.96 10.75
C SER A 73 13.36 3.24 11.19
N VAL A 74 14.39 3.09 12.03
CA VAL A 74 15.29 4.18 12.41
C VAL A 74 16.72 3.81 12.10
N TYR A 75 17.44 4.79 11.58
CA TYR A 75 18.81 4.70 11.12
C TYR A 75 19.55 6.01 11.40
N LYS A 76 20.86 6.07 11.16
CA LYS A 76 21.64 7.29 11.35
C LYS A 76 21.71 8.07 10.03
N ASP A 77 21.30 9.33 10.00
CA ASP A 77 21.31 10.12 8.77
C ASP A 77 22.73 10.64 8.49
N SER A 78 23.43 10.00 7.54
CA SER A 78 24.64 10.55 6.90
C SER A 78 24.78 10.02 5.48
N ASP A 79 25.14 10.91 4.57
CA ASP A 79 24.99 10.87 3.10
C ASP A 79 25.40 9.61 2.33
N ASP A 80 25.99 8.56 2.92
CA ASP A 80 26.50 7.43 2.12
C ASP A 80 26.44 6.02 2.74
N ASP A 81 25.96 5.80 3.97
CA ASP A 81 25.60 4.47 4.52
C ASP A 81 25.12 4.64 5.97
N ALA A 82 23.82 4.47 6.18
CA ALA A 82 23.08 4.94 7.35
C ALA A 82 22.96 3.87 8.45
N GLU A 83 24.06 3.47 9.07
CA GLU A 83 24.03 2.50 10.17
C GLU A 83 23.98 3.19 11.54
N LEU A 84 23.01 2.79 12.37
CA LEU A 84 23.07 2.99 13.83
C LEU A 84 24.38 2.39 14.32
N PRO A 85 25.12 3.09 15.21
CA PRO A 85 26.37 2.58 15.71
C PRO A 85 26.19 1.24 16.43
N ASP A 86 27.18 0.38 16.29
CA ASP A 86 27.23 -0.94 16.92
C ASP A 86 26.84 -0.87 18.40
N GLY A 87 25.82 -1.65 18.76
CA GLY A 87 25.33 -1.77 20.13
C GLY A 87 24.30 -0.72 20.56
N ALA A 88 23.81 0.14 19.65
CA ALA A 88 22.62 0.98 19.89
C ALA A 88 21.43 0.15 20.39
N VAL A 89 20.53 0.78 21.16
CA VAL A 89 19.26 0.20 21.56
C VAL A 89 18.13 1.11 21.09
N ALA A 90 17.19 0.54 20.35
CA ALA A 90 16.02 1.24 19.85
C ALA A 90 14.74 0.60 20.38
N ASP A 91 13.83 1.43 20.87
CA ASP A 91 12.53 1.04 21.36
C ASP A 91 11.46 1.66 20.49
N PHE A 92 10.46 0.87 20.13
CA PHE A 92 9.27 1.37 19.46
C PHE A 92 8.13 1.38 20.47
N LEU A 93 7.57 2.56 20.66
CA LEU A 93 6.41 2.83 21.50
C LEU A 93 5.22 3.07 20.58
N ILE A 94 4.18 2.25 20.70
CA ILE A 94 2.98 2.35 19.88
C ILE A 94 1.81 2.63 20.80
N SER A 95 1.20 3.80 20.66
CA SER A 95 -0.06 4.15 21.33
C SER A 95 -1.21 4.11 20.33
N ILE A 96 -2.34 3.56 20.76
CA ILE A 96 -3.59 3.49 19.99
C ILE A 96 -4.62 4.33 20.73
N ASN A 97 -5.20 5.34 20.06
CA ASN A 97 -6.19 6.24 20.64
C ASN A 97 -5.73 6.92 21.96
N GLY A 98 -4.42 7.13 22.13
CA GLY A 98 -3.84 7.70 23.34
C GLY A 98 -3.82 6.76 24.55
N VAL A 99 -4.12 5.46 24.36
CA VAL A 99 -4.10 4.42 25.40
C VAL A 99 -2.72 3.72 25.42
N GLN A 100 -2.47 2.94 26.48
CA GLN A 100 -1.26 2.19 26.85
C GLN A 100 -0.28 1.91 25.69
N GLU A 101 0.97 2.31 25.89
CA GLU A 101 2.04 2.10 24.93
C GLU A 101 2.42 0.62 24.85
N ILE A 102 2.31 0.03 23.66
CA ILE A 102 2.91 -1.25 23.34
C ILE A 102 4.40 -1.00 23.09
N HIS A 103 5.24 -1.68 23.86
CA HIS A 103 6.68 -1.63 23.69
C HIS A 103 7.17 -2.80 22.86
N ILE A 104 7.85 -2.49 21.77
CA ILE A 104 8.49 -3.48 20.90
C ILE A 104 9.99 -3.21 20.91
N LYS A 105 10.77 -4.20 21.37
CA LYS A 105 12.24 -4.19 21.24
C LYS A 105 12.59 -4.35 19.77
N SER A 106 13.43 -3.46 19.27
CA SER A 106 13.82 -3.45 17.86
C SER A 106 14.48 -4.76 17.43
N LEU A 107 14.20 -5.20 16.20
CA LEU A 107 15.09 -6.10 15.48
C LEU A 107 16.23 -5.26 14.90
N PHE A 108 17.47 -5.58 15.28
CA PHE A 108 18.67 -4.97 14.71
C PHE A 108 19.17 -5.80 13.54
N ASP A 109 19.29 -5.17 12.38
CA ASP A 109 19.87 -5.78 11.18
C ASP A 109 20.64 -4.71 10.39
N ASN A 110 21.93 -4.96 10.12
CA ASN A 110 22.84 -4.06 9.40
C ASN A 110 22.66 -2.58 9.78
N GLY A 111 22.86 -2.26 11.05
CA GLY A 111 22.74 -0.89 11.55
C GLY A 111 21.33 -0.28 11.51
N THR A 112 20.28 -1.02 11.19
CA THR A 112 18.91 -0.50 11.20
C THR A 112 18.10 -1.16 12.31
N ALA A 113 17.38 -0.35 13.08
CA ALA A 113 16.37 -0.86 14.00
C ALA A 113 14.99 -0.83 13.32
N ARG A 114 14.26 -1.94 13.38
CA ARG A 114 12.94 -2.08 12.72
C ARG A 114 11.88 -2.60 13.68
N CYS A 115 10.66 -2.13 13.46
CA CYS A 115 9.45 -2.65 14.09
C CYS A 115 8.34 -2.76 13.03
N SER A 116 7.52 -3.80 13.17
CA SER A 116 6.31 -3.99 12.38
C SER A 116 5.13 -4.12 13.32
N TYR A 117 4.05 -3.39 13.03
CA TYR A 117 2.80 -3.45 13.77
C TYR A 117 1.63 -3.56 12.82
N VAL A 118 0.70 -4.48 13.07
CA VAL A 118 -0.49 -4.68 12.24
C VAL A 118 -1.70 -4.10 12.97
N PRO A 119 -2.31 -3.01 12.47
CA PRO A 119 -3.51 -2.44 13.07
C PRO A 119 -4.72 -3.35 12.86
N GLU A 120 -5.59 -3.40 13.88
CA GLU A 120 -6.76 -4.28 13.88
C GLU A 120 -8.07 -3.55 13.54
N ASN A 121 -8.19 -2.26 13.86
CA ASN A 121 -9.44 -1.51 13.68
C ASN A 121 -9.23 -0.24 12.85
N ALA A 122 -10.18 0.03 11.96
CA ALA A 122 -10.24 1.26 11.19
C ALA A 122 -10.65 2.44 12.10
N GLY A 123 -10.19 3.64 11.79
CA GLY A 123 -10.45 4.86 12.55
C GLY A 123 -9.61 5.03 13.83
N ASP A 124 -8.83 4.01 14.21
CA ASP A 124 -7.87 4.12 15.29
C ASP A 124 -6.81 5.18 14.97
N ARG A 125 -6.41 5.95 15.98
CA ARG A 125 -5.27 6.87 15.88
C ARG A 125 -4.02 6.18 16.40
N LEU A 126 -3.07 5.94 15.51
CA LEU A 126 -1.76 5.40 15.86
C LEU A 126 -0.76 6.54 16.08
N SER A 127 -0.06 6.47 17.22
CA SER A 127 1.12 7.26 17.49
C SER A 127 2.29 6.29 17.68
N ILE A 128 3.23 6.27 16.73
CA ILE A 128 4.42 5.43 16.78
C ILE A 128 5.62 6.32 17.03
N LYS A 129 6.31 6.07 18.13
CA LYS A 129 7.51 6.79 18.53
C LYS A 129 8.67 5.81 18.63
N ALA A 130 9.71 6.06 17.85
CA ALA A 130 10.96 5.33 17.96
C ALA A 130 11.92 6.13 18.84
N LEU A 131 12.37 5.53 19.94
CA LEU A 131 13.39 6.06 20.82
C LEU A 131 14.68 5.32 20.54
N VAL A 132 15.76 6.04 20.25
CA VAL A 132 17.10 5.47 20.15
C VAL A 132 17.93 6.04 21.28
N ASN A 133 18.23 5.19 22.28
CA ASN A 133 18.89 5.59 23.53
C ASN A 133 18.16 6.75 24.26
N ASP A 134 18.58 8.01 24.04
CA ASP A 134 18.14 9.21 24.75
C ASP A 134 17.37 10.23 23.89
N TYR A 135 17.17 9.97 22.59
CA TYR A 135 16.44 10.88 21.69
C TYR A 135 15.35 10.18 20.87
N ILE A 136 14.48 10.98 20.26
CA ILE A 136 13.42 10.54 19.36
C ILE A 136 14.00 10.38 17.96
N GLY A 137 14.11 9.15 17.47
CA GLY A 137 14.58 8.85 16.12
C GLY A 137 13.51 8.97 15.04
N ALA A 138 12.26 8.70 15.40
CA ALA A 138 11.10 8.90 14.54
C ALA A 138 9.84 9.13 15.38
N HIS A 139 8.91 9.90 14.83
CA HIS A 139 7.56 10.04 15.36
C HIS A 139 6.57 10.11 14.19
N LEU A 140 5.65 9.15 14.16
CA LEU A 140 4.56 9.06 13.19
C LEU A 140 3.23 9.17 13.95
N GLU A 141 2.35 10.04 13.47
CA GLU A 141 0.94 10.06 13.84
C GLU A 141 0.09 9.83 12.60
N THR A 142 -0.77 8.82 12.64
CA THR A 142 -1.60 8.46 11.48
C THR A 142 -2.92 7.84 11.93
N GLU A 143 -3.97 8.02 11.12
CA GLU A 143 -5.25 7.32 11.29
C GLU A 143 -5.20 5.99 10.52
N VAL A 144 -5.77 4.94 11.11
CA VAL A 144 -5.85 3.62 10.48
C VAL A 144 -6.99 3.61 9.48
N LEU A 145 -6.65 3.41 8.21
CA LEU A 145 -7.62 3.27 7.13
C LEU A 145 -8.26 1.87 7.14
N ALA A 146 -9.53 1.79 6.74
CA ALA A 146 -10.26 0.51 6.64
C ALA A 146 -9.61 -0.46 5.65
N PHE A 147 -9.04 0.09 4.57
CA PHE A 147 -8.26 -0.65 3.59
C PHE A 147 -7.25 0.30 2.96
N ARG A 148 -6.16 -0.22 2.39
CA ARG A 148 -5.30 0.53 1.48
C ARG A 148 -4.54 -0.46 0.62
N TYR A 149 -4.20 -0.08 -0.60
CA TYR A 149 -3.14 -0.72 -1.36
C TYR A 149 -2.34 0.38 -2.03
N LYS A 150 -1.02 0.33 -1.88
CA LYS A 150 -0.12 1.24 -2.58
C LYS A 150 1.06 0.44 -3.06
N ASP A 151 1.33 0.51 -4.36
CA ASP A 151 2.66 0.22 -4.87
C ASP A 151 3.29 1.50 -5.40
N GLU A 152 4.58 1.66 -5.13
CA GLU A 152 5.40 2.72 -5.68
C GLU A 152 6.65 2.05 -6.22
N TYR A 153 6.92 2.26 -7.51
CA TYR A 153 8.09 1.69 -8.19
C TYR A 153 8.23 0.16 -8.09
N THR A 154 7.19 -0.54 -7.64
CA THR A 154 7.17 -2.01 -7.59
C THR A 154 6.73 -2.52 -8.94
N VAL A 155 7.57 -3.33 -9.55
CA VAL A 155 7.38 -3.84 -10.92
C VAL A 155 7.02 -5.33 -10.92
N SER A 156 6.88 -5.92 -9.74
CA SER A 156 6.52 -7.33 -9.62
C SER A 156 5.02 -7.52 -9.78
N SER A 157 4.63 -8.58 -10.48
CA SER A 157 3.24 -9.05 -10.53
C SER A 157 2.84 -9.88 -9.31
N ASP A 158 3.78 -10.28 -8.45
CA ASP A 158 3.50 -11.11 -7.27
C ASP A 158 2.48 -10.51 -6.28
N PRO A 159 2.42 -9.16 -6.10
CA PRO A 159 1.40 -8.52 -5.28
C PRO A 159 -0.02 -8.59 -5.86
N TYR A 160 -0.20 -9.22 -7.02
CA TYR A 160 -1.47 -9.27 -7.73
C TYR A 160 -1.96 -10.69 -8.01
N THR A 161 -3.27 -10.87 -7.94
CA THR A 161 -3.96 -12.12 -8.27
C THR A 161 -4.65 -12.00 -9.61
N LEU A 162 -4.30 -12.91 -10.54
CA LEU A 162 -4.94 -13.01 -11.85
C LEU A 162 -6.20 -13.87 -11.78
N VAL A 163 -7.34 -13.25 -12.06
CA VAL A 163 -8.64 -13.90 -12.22
C VAL A 163 -8.96 -14.02 -13.71
N LYS A 164 -9.45 -15.18 -14.15
CA LYS A 164 -9.63 -15.49 -15.58
C LYS A 164 -10.99 -16.10 -15.87
N TYR A 165 -11.52 -15.78 -17.05
CA TYR A 165 -12.64 -16.52 -17.63
C TYR A 165 -12.43 -16.84 -19.12
N PRO A 166 -12.67 -18.10 -19.54
CA PRO A 166 -12.75 -19.28 -18.68
C PRO A 166 -11.46 -19.42 -17.86
N SER A 167 -11.45 -20.24 -16.81
CA SER A 167 -10.26 -20.42 -15.96
C SER A 167 -9.03 -20.92 -16.76
N SER A 168 -9.28 -21.61 -17.87
CA SER A 168 -8.28 -22.05 -18.85
C SER A 168 -7.82 -20.96 -19.83
N ALA A 169 -8.21 -19.70 -19.64
CA ALA A 169 -7.81 -18.62 -20.54
C ALA A 169 -6.29 -18.42 -20.51
N ASP A 170 -5.74 -18.11 -21.69
CA ASP A 170 -4.33 -17.82 -21.91
C ASP A 170 -4.12 -16.31 -21.79
N ILE A 171 -3.83 -15.90 -20.55
CA ILE A 171 -3.58 -14.51 -20.18
C ILE A 171 -2.19 -14.45 -19.57
N THR A 172 -1.34 -13.63 -20.18
CA THR A 172 0.04 -13.45 -19.78
C THR A 172 0.15 -12.21 -18.91
N VAL A 173 0.82 -12.35 -17.78
CA VAL A 173 1.24 -11.24 -16.93
C VAL A 173 2.77 -11.22 -16.94
N SER A 174 3.34 -10.07 -17.28
CA SER A 174 4.78 -9.92 -17.45
C SER A 174 5.24 -8.62 -16.81
N GLU A 175 6.42 -8.65 -16.20
CA GLU A 175 7.20 -7.43 -15.97
C GLU A 175 7.80 -6.98 -17.30
N VAL A 176 7.69 -5.69 -17.63
CA VAL A 176 8.21 -5.12 -18.87
C VAL A 176 9.15 -3.97 -18.55
N ALA A 177 10.29 -3.92 -19.25
CA ALA A 177 11.35 -2.94 -18.99
C ALA A 177 11.02 -1.51 -19.47
N GLU A 178 9.90 -1.31 -20.17
CA GLU A 178 9.51 -0.02 -20.70
C GLU A 178 8.01 0.17 -20.51
N PHE A 179 7.62 1.04 -19.56
CA PHE A 179 6.25 1.48 -19.43
C PHE A 179 5.81 2.21 -20.71
N ASN A 180 6.66 3.11 -21.21
CA ASN A 180 6.41 3.89 -22.42
C ASN A 180 7.73 4.29 -23.13
N SER A 181 7.99 3.71 -24.30
CA SER A 181 9.21 3.94 -25.10
C SER A 181 9.43 5.39 -25.55
N SER A 182 8.44 6.28 -25.42
CA SER A 182 8.54 7.67 -25.86
C SER A 182 8.84 8.67 -24.74
N TYR A 183 8.59 8.31 -23.48
CA TYR A 183 8.64 9.26 -22.36
C TYR A 183 9.11 8.68 -21.03
N ASP A 184 9.04 7.36 -20.84
CA ASP A 184 9.25 6.73 -19.54
C ASP A 184 9.76 5.28 -19.68
N TYR A 185 11.07 5.11 -19.51
CA TYR A 185 11.79 3.84 -19.56
C TYR A 185 11.78 3.07 -18.24
N VAL A 186 10.97 3.50 -17.27
CA VAL A 186 10.81 2.74 -16.03
C VAL A 186 9.96 1.52 -16.33
N ASN A 187 10.24 0.43 -15.62
CA ASN A 187 9.55 -0.82 -15.81
C ASN A 187 8.06 -0.72 -15.41
N ALA A 188 7.23 -1.65 -15.89
CA ALA A 188 5.82 -1.74 -15.53
C ALA A 188 5.32 -3.19 -15.51
N ILE A 189 4.07 -3.39 -15.10
CA ILE A 189 3.37 -4.66 -15.21
C ILE A 189 2.51 -4.61 -16.48
N GLU A 190 2.69 -5.58 -17.38
CA GLU A 190 1.88 -5.78 -18.57
C GLU A 190 0.96 -6.99 -18.36
N ILE A 191 -0.34 -6.79 -18.52
CA ILE A 191 -1.26 -7.91 -18.73
C ILE A 191 -1.52 -7.98 -20.23
N SER A 192 -1.63 -9.18 -20.79
CA SER A 192 -1.92 -9.37 -22.19
C SER A 192 -2.71 -10.64 -22.48
N LYS A 193 -3.53 -10.61 -23.54
CA LYS A 193 -4.18 -11.79 -24.11
C LYS A 193 -4.19 -11.70 -25.63
N THR A 194 -4.35 -12.84 -26.29
CA THR A 194 -4.42 -12.92 -27.76
C THR A 194 -5.53 -12.03 -28.33
N TYR A 195 -5.23 -11.33 -29.43
CA TYR A 195 -6.18 -10.51 -30.16
C TYR A 195 -7.39 -11.32 -30.62
N GLY A 196 -8.60 -10.79 -30.45
CA GLY A 196 -9.87 -11.44 -30.81
C GLY A 196 -10.30 -12.57 -29.88
N ALA A 197 -9.58 -12.84 -28.78
CA ALA A 197 -9.98 -13.87 -27.82
C ALA A 197 -11.18 -13.39 -26.97
N ALA A 198 -12.25 -14.20 -26.91
CA ALA A 198 -13.46 -13.95 -26.10
C ALA A 198 -13.26 -14.13 -24.58
N GLN A 199 -12.02 -14.31 -24.14
CA GLN A 199 -11.65 -14.57 -22.75
C GLN A 199 -11.56 -13.25 -21.95
N ALA A 200 -11.64 -13.28 -20.63
CA ALA A 200 -11.44 -12.11 -19.78
C ALA A 200 -10.37 -12.38 -18.73
N GLY A 201 -9.62 -11.32 -18.40
CA GLY A 201 -8.63 -11.33 -17.32
C GLY A 201 -8.77 -10.08 -16.48
N TYR A 202 -8.80 -10.28 -15.17
CA TYR A 202 -8.71 -9.22 -14.18
C TYR A 202 -7.50 -9.45 -13.32
N LEU A 203 -6.81 -8.37 -13.01
CA LEU A 203 -5.72 -8.38 -12.07
C LEU A 203 -6.11 -7.53 -10.87
N ILE A 204 -6.29 -8.19 -9.72
CA ILE A 204 -6.73 -7.59 -8.46
C ILE A 204 -5.53 -7.62 -7.51
N PRO A 205 -5.22 -6.53 -6.78
CA PRO A 205 -4.22 -6.59 -5.71
C PRO A 205 -4.53 -7.73 -4.74
N THR A 206 -3.57 -8.61 -4.48
CA THR A 206 -3.76 -9.83 -3.70
C THR A 206 -4.26 -9.53 -2.28
N SER A 207 -3.81 -8.42 -1.68
CA SER A 207 -4.29 -7.99 -0.36
C SER A 207 -5.76 -7.54 -0.36
N LEU A 208 -6.34 -7.23 -1.52
CA LEU A 208 -7.73 -6.81 -1.70
C LEU A 208 -8.57 -7.89 -2.43
N ILE A 209 -8.06 -9.12 -2.54
CA ILE A 209 -8.76 -10.20 -3.26
C ILE A 209 -10.05 -10.62 -2.58
N GLU A 210 -10.24 -10.37 -1.28
CA GLU A 210 -11.50 -10.63 -0.58
C GLU A 210 -12.53 -9.49 -0.73
N GLY A 211 -12.17 -8.43 -1.47
CA GLY A 211 -13.04 -7.31 -1.75
C GLY A 211 -12.89 -6.17 -0.74
N VAL A 212 -13.35 -5.01 -1.16
CA VAL A 212 -13.40 -3.78 -0.37
C VAL A 212 -14.86 -3.52 -0.02
N ASP A 213 -15.16 -3.49 1.28
CA ASP A 213 -16.48 -3.09 1.79
C ASP A 213 -16.63 -1.56 1.70
N LEU A 214 -17.71 -1.13 1.05
CA LEU A 214 -18.04 0.28 0.85
C LEU A 214 -19.16 0.78 1.77
N SER A 215 -19.58 0.01 2.78
CA SER A 215 -20.71 0.38 3.65
C SER A 215 -20.52 1.69 4.41
N GLU A 216 -19.27 2.06 4.72
CA GLU A 216 -18.94 3.26 5.52
C GLU A 216 -18.17 4.33 4.74
N LYS A 217 -17.35 3.92 3.77
CA LYS A 217 -16.49 4.80 2.97
C LYS A 217 -16.52 4.34 1.52
N GLY A 218 -16.46 5.30 0.60
CA GLY A 218 -16.18 5.00 -0.80
C GLY A 218 -14.72 4.58 -1.02
N ILE A 219 -14.37 4.42 -2.29
CA ILE A 219 -13.06 4.01 -2.77
C ILE A 219 -12.50 5.06 -3.72
N HIS A 220 -11.21 5.35 -3.56
CA HIS A 220 -10.39 6.00 -4.57
C HIS A 220 -9.47 4.95 -5.16
N PHE A 221 -9.46 4.82 -6.49
CA PHE A 221 -8.54 4.00 -7.25
C PHE A 221 -7.81 4.88 -8.26
N SER A 222 -6.49 5.00 -8.10
CA SER A 222 -5.57 5.70 -8.98
C SER A 222 -4.50 4.75 -9.53
N SER A 223 -4.12 4.93 -10.78
CA SER A 223 -2.93 4.28 -11.35
C SER A 223 -2.44 5.00 -12.60
N PHE A 224 -1.15 4.92 -12.88
CA PHE A 224 -0.64 5.23 -14.21
C PHE A 224 -0.90 4.06 -15.15
N VAL A 225 -1.58 4.35 -16.26
CA VAL A 225 -1.95 3.38 -17.28
C VAL A 225 -1.38 3.81 -18.63
N SER A 226 -0.78 2.86 -19.34
CA SER A 226 -0.47 3.00 -20.76
C SER A 226 -1.39 2.13 -21.61
N PRO A 227 -2.36 2.74 -22.31
CA PRO A 227 -3.24 2.02 -23.22
C PRO A 227 -2.46 1.51 -24.44
N MET A 228 -2.42 0.19 -24.58
CA MET A 228 -1.75 -0.52 -25.68
C MET A 228 -2.85 -1.14 -26.57
N TYR A 229 -3.60 -0.29 -27.26
CA TYR A 229 -4.74 -0.71 -28.07
C TYR A 229 -4.29 -1.68 -29.16
N SER A 230 -4.86 -2.88 -29.16
CA SER A 230 -4.82 -3.76 -30.32
C SER A 230 -6.21 -4.08 -30.87
N SER A 231 -7.27 -3.47 -30.31
CA SER A 231 -8.68 -3.75 -30.66
C SER A 231 -9.44 -2.51 -31.12
N SER A 232 -10.42 -2.74 -32.00
CA SER A 232 -11.39 -1.76 -32.53
C SER A 232 -12.76 -1.77 -31.85
N SER A 233 -12.99 -2.62 -30.84
CA SER A 233 -14.29 -2.74 -30.16
C SER A 233 -14.19 -2.95 -28.65
N GLY A 234 -15.10 -2.27 -27.92
CA GLY A 234 -15.66 -2.57 -26.59
C GLY A 234 -14.71 -2.99 -25.47
N TRP A 235 -14.54 -2.09 -24.48
CA TRP A 235 -13.75 -2.25 -23.24
C TRP A 235 -12.25 -2.29 -23.50
N ALA A 236 -11.55 -1.31 -22.96
CA ALA A 236 -10.17 -1.10 -23.35
C ALA A 236 -9.41 -0.42 -22.21
N SER A 237 -8.49 -1.22 -21.68
CA SER A 237 -7.29 -0.82 -20.97
C SER A 237 -7.50 0.33 -19.99
N GLY A 238 -8.00 -0.01 -18.79
CA GLY A 238 -8.21 0.96 -17.72
C GLY A 238 -8.24 0.32 -16.34
N ILE A 239 -8.82 1.07 -15.41
CA ILE A 239 -9.09 0.65 -14.04
C ILE A 239 -10.58 0.43 -13.86
N CYS A 240 -10.96 -0.57 -13.08
CA CYS A 240 -12.36 -0.90 -12.85
C CYS A 240 -12.66 -1.33 -11.42
N LEU A 241 -13.93 -1.23 -11.06
CA LEU A 241 -14.53 -1.79 -9.85
C LEU A 241 -15.49 -2.89 -10.28
N LEU A 242 -15.23 -4.12 -9.85
CA LEU A 242 -16.09 -5.27 -10.07
C LEU A 242 -16.94 -5.50 -8.82
N ASN A 243 -18.21 -5.87 -8.96
CA ASN A 243 -19.02 -6.29 -7.80
C ASN A 243 -18.71 -7.72 -7.34
N SER A 244 -18.07 -8.53 -8.20
CA SER A 244 -17.68 -9.90 -7.88
C SER A 244 -16.38 -10.26 -8.59
N LYS A 245 -15.52 -11.04 -7.91
CA LYS A 245 -14.31 -11.66 -8.50
C LYS A 245 -14.62 -12.95 -9.26
N THR A 246 -15.74 -13.61 -8.97
CA THR A 246 -16.08 -14.89 -9.61
C THR A 246 -16.64 -14.63 -11.00
N LEU A 247 -16.16 -15.37 -11.99
CA LEU A 247 -16.65 -15.29 -13.37
C LEU A 247 -17.23 -16.64 -13.80
N THR A 248 -18.52 -16.67 -14.12
CA THR A 248 -19.19 -17.80 -14.79
C THR A 248 -19.48 -17.52 -16.26
N HIS A 249 -19.30 -16.27 -16.66
CA HIS A 249 -19.28 -15.72 -18.01
C HIS A 249 -18.24 -14.61 -17.99
N TYR A 250 -17.73 -14.23 -19.17
CA TYR A 250 -16.76 -13.15 -19.24
C TYR A 250 -17.35 -11.84 -18.65
N ARG A 251 -18.69 -11.68 -18.65
CA ARG A 251 -19.39 -10.42 -18.31
C ARG A 251 -20.39 -10.50 -17.15
N ASP A 252 -20.29 -11.50 -16.27
CA ASP A 252 -21.36 -11.81 -15.30
C ASP A 252 -21.52 -10.81 -14.15
N ASN A 253 -20.55 -9.93 -13.96
CA ASN A 253 -20.51 -9.05 -12.81
C ASN A 253 -20.98 -7.64 -13.19
N LYS A 254 -21.52 -6.91 -12.22
CA LYS A 254 -21.65 -5.46 -12.33
C LYS A 254 -20.25 -4.87 -12.37
N ILE A 255 -19.96 -4.05 -13.37
CA ILE A 255 -18.62 -3.46 -13.54
C ILE A 255 -18.77 -1.97 -13.80
N LEU A 256 -17.96 -1.17 -13.13
CA LEU A 256 -17.71 0.24 -13.42
C LEU A 256 -16.27 0.39 -13.92
N GLU A 257 -16.08 0.88 -15.14
CA GLU A 257 -14.76 1.05 -15.76
C GLU A 257 -14.49 2.52 -16.07
N LEU A 258 -13.30 2.99 -15.67
CA LEU A 258 -12.67 4.16 -16.27
C LEU A 258 -11.62 3.68 -17.27
N GLY A 259 -11.95 3.81 -18.55
CA GLY A 259 -11.18 3.21 -19.63
C GLY A 259 -10.91 4.17 -20.78
N ALA A 260 -10.03 3.73 -21.67
CA ALA A 260 -9.75 4.40 -22.93
C ALA A 260 -10.09 3.46 -24.07
N TYR A 261 -10.99 3.87 -24.95
CA TYR A 261 -11.62 3.03 -25.96
C TYR A 261 -11.25 3.48 -27.39
N PRO A 262 -11.49 2.65 -28.40
CA PRO A 262 -11.37 3.06 -29.80
C PRO A 262 -12.19 4.33 -30.07
N GLY A 263 -11.50 5.44 -30.34
CA GLY A 263 -12.10 6.75 -30.61
C GLY A 263 -12.76 7.46 -29.42
N LYS A 264 -12.75 6.89 -28.21
CA LYS A 264 -13.41 7.45 -27.02
C LYS A 264 -12.61 7.20 -25.73
N LYS A 265 -12.98 7.86 -24.64
CA LYS A 265 -12.43 7.62 -23.28
C LYS A 265 -13.43 8.06 -22.24
N GLY A 266 -13.40 7.46 -21.05
CA GLY A 266 -14.27 7.83 -19.94
C GLY A 266 -14.94 6.64 -19.26
N LEU A 267 -16.09 6.90 -18.64
CA LEU A 267 -16.82 5.93 -17.84
C LEU A 267 -17.80 5.07 -18.65
N GLN A 268 -17.63 3.77 -18.53
CA GLN A 268 -18.58 2.76 -18.98
C GLN A 268 -18.96 1.84 -17.83
N TYR A 269 -20.08 1.15 -17.99
CA TYR A 269 -20.51 0.14 -17.03
C TYR A 269 -21.16 -1.05 -17.73
N SER A 270 -21.22 -2.16 -17.00
CA SER A 270 -22.03 -3.33 -17.34
C SER A 270 -22.89 -3.70 -16.15
N GLY A 271 -24.15 -4.08 -16.43
CA GLY A 271 -25.04 -4.68 -15.44
C GLY A 271 -25.07 -6.21 -15.61
N THR A 272 -26.10 -6.84 -15.03
CA THR A 272 -26.36 -8.27 -15.23
C THR A 272 -26.88 -8.60 -16.64
N ASP A 273 -27.06 -7.59 -17.49
CA ASP A 273 -27.47 -7.71 -18.89
C ASP A 273 -26.30 -8.04 -19.83
N HIS A 274 -25.07 -8.06 -19.30
CA HIS A 274 -23.83 -8.29 -20.07
C HIS A 274 -23.65 -7.30 -21.23
N ALA A 275 -24.30 -6.13 -21.15
CA ALA A 275 -24.23 -5.09 -22.16
C ALA A 275 -23.20 -4.03 -21.75
N ILE A 276 -22.63 -3.38 -22.76
CA ILE A 276 -21.74 -2.24 -22.56
C ILE A 276 -22.57 -0.97 -22.59
N ASN A 277 -22.67 -0.31 -21.46
CA ASN A 277 -23.44 0.91 -21.33
C ASN A 277 -22.51 2.09 -21.05
N THR A 278 -22.78 3.23 -21.70
CA THR A 278 -22.01 4.45 -21.47
C THR A 278 -22.63 5.25 -20.34
N ILE A 279 -21.82 5.64 -19.35
CA ILE A 279 -22.22 6.68 -18.40
C ILE A 279 -21.89 8.03 -19.01
N ASN A 280 -20.59 8.24 -19.29
CA ASN A 280 -20.10 9.45 -19.91
C ASN A 280 -18.76 9.18 -20.60
N THR A 281 -18.68 9.46 -21.90
CA THR A 281 -17.44 9.36 -22.66
C THR A 281 -17.21 10.60 -23.50
N THR A 282 -15.95 11.00 -23.66
CA THR A 282 -15.56 12.04 -24.62
C THR A 282 -14.98 11.42 -25.89
N THR A 283 -15.19 12.08 -27.02
CA THR A 283 -14.57 11.70 -28.30
C THR A 283 -13.06 11.98 -28.29
N GLY A 284 -12.31 11.23 -29.09
CA GLY A 284 -10.86 11.36 -29.22
C GLY A 284 -10.14 10.32 -28.38
N GLN A 285 -9.24 9.59 -29.05
CA GLN A 285 -8.46 8.50 -28.46
C GLN A 285 -7.28 9.08 -27.65
N LEU A 286 -6.92 8.42 -26.55
CA LEU A 286 -5.61 8.64 -25.94
C LEU A 286 -4.53 8.10 -26.87
N SER A 287 -3.38 8.77 -26.96
CA SER A 287 -2.27 8.29 -27.78
C SER A 287 -1.89 6.87 -27.37
N ILE A 288 -1.76 5.98 -28.37
CA ILE A 288 -1.22 4.63 -28.16
C ILE A 288 0.21 4.79 -27.64
N ASN A 289 0.58 4.01 -26.63
CA ASN A 289 1.86 4.18 -25.92
C ASN A 289 1.98 5.58 -25.30
N GLY A 290 0.89 6.18 -24.83
CA GLY A 290 0.92 7.33 -23.95
C GLY A 290 0.94 6.88 -22.48
N ALA A 291 1.37 7.76 -21.58
CA ALA A 291 1.31 7.52 -20.14
C ALA A 291 0.28 8.48 -19.53
N TYR A 292 -0.71 7.93 -18.83
CA TYR A 292 -1.84 8.69 -18.31
C TYR A 292 -2.16 8.28 -16.88
N LYS A 293 -2.53 9.25 -16.05
CA LYS A 293 -3.05 8.97 -14.72
C LYS A 293 -4.55 8.83 -14.79
N PHE A 294 -5.05 7.67 -14.37
CA PHE A 294 -6.46 7.38 -14.22
C PHE A 294 -6.80 7.54 -12.75
N ASN A 295 -7.85 8.29 -12.43
CA ASN A 295 -8.40 8.37 -11.08
C ASN A 295 -9.90 8.11 -11.11
N LEU A 296 -10.37 7.21 -10.26
CA LEU A 296 -11.77 6.85 -10.08
C LEU A 296 -12.12 6.94 -8.59
N TRP A 297 -13.10 7.77 -8.26
CA TRP A 297 -13.71 7.87 -6.95
C TRP A 297 -15.14 7.37 -7.03
N TYR A 298 -15.55 6.50 -6.11
CA TYR A 298 -16.88 5.88 -6.11
C TYR A 298 -17.32 5.57 -4.68
N ASP A 299 -18.58 5.88 -4.34
CA ASP A 299 -19.17 5.56 -3.02
C ASP A 299 -20.53 4.88 -3.11
N GLY A 300 -20.92 4.39 -4.30
CA GLY A 300 -22.27 3.89 -4.54
C GLY A 300 -23.17 4.95 -5.18
N ALA A 301 -23.36 6.08 -4.51
CA ALA A 301 -24.28 7.13 -4.96
C ALA A 301 -23.60 8.16 -5.89
N TYR A 302 -22.29 8.34 -5.73
CA TYR A 302 -21.47 9.30 -6.43
C TYR A 302 -20.32 8.61 -7.16
N VAL A 303 -19.99 9.15 -8.33
CA VAL A 303 -18.75 8.84 -9.02
C VAL A 303 -18.08 10.15 -9.43
N LYS A 304 -16.75 10.18 -9.34
CA LYS A 304 -15.88 11.14 -10.00
C LYS A 304 -14.80 10.39 -10.72
N ALA A 305 -14.42 10.86 -11.89
CA ALA A 305 -13.36 10.24 -12.66
C ALA A 305 -12.56 11.27 -13.46
N THR A 306 -11.25 11.11 -13.50
CA THR A 306 -10.35 11.92 -14.31
C THR A 306 -9.33 11.08 -15.05
N ILE A 307 -8.97 11.53 -16.26
CA ILE A 307 -7.82 11.03 -17.01
C ILE A 307 -6.95 12.24 -17.33
N THR A 308 -5.72 12.24 -16.82
CA THR A 308 -4.72 13.28 -17.11
C THR A 308 -3.50 12.68 -17.79
N ASP A 309 -2.66 13.51 -18.42
CA ASP A 309 -1.31 13.09 -18.76
C ASP A 309 -0.51 12.68 -17.52
N TYR A 310 0.62 12.01 -17.75
CA TYR A 310 1.57 11.58 -16.73
C TYR A 310 1.96 12.70 -15.75
N TRP A 311 2.17 13.91 -16.26
CA TRP A 311 2.58 15.07 -15.46
C TRP A 311 1.41 15.77 -14.74
N GLY A 312 0.16 15.36 -15.00
CA GLY A 312 -1.03 15.99 -14.44
C GLY A 312 -1.31 17.42 -14.95
N THR A 313 -0.67 17.84 -16.04
CA THR A 313 -0.82 19.18 -16.61
C THR A 313 -2.05 19.32 -17.50
N SER A 314 -2.44 18.23 -18.17
CA SER A 314 -3.48 18.21 -19.19
C SER A 314 -4.56 17.21 -18.81
N THR A 315 -5.80 17.68 -18.70
CA THR A 315 -6.96 16.83 -18.45
C THR A 315 -7.62 16.43 -19.76
N TYR A 316 -7.65 15.12 -20.04
CA TYR A 316 -8.30 14.55 -21.22
C TYR A 316 -9.74 14.15 -20.97
N TYR A 317 -10.06 13.80 -19.74
CA TYR A 317 -11.40 13.43 -19.31
C TYR A 317 -11.60 13.87 -17.86
N SER A 318 -12.77 14.43 -17.58
CA SER A 318 -13.24 14.74 -16.23
C SER A 318 -14.75 14.63 -16.22
N TYR A 319 -15.28 13.90 -15.24
CA TYR A 319 -16.71 13.73 -15.05
C TYR A 319 -17.01 13.47 -13.59
N GLU A 320 -18.12 13.99 -13.11
CA GLU A 320 -18.68 13.67 -11.80
C GLU A 320 -20.21 13.63 -11.87
N THR A 321 -20.83 12.75 -11.10
CA THR A 321 -22.29 12.69 -10.97
C THR A 321 -22.70 12.04 -9.66
N SER A 322 -23.85 12.44 -9.13
CA SER A 322 -24.54 11.74 -8.02
C SER A 322 -25.78 10.97 -8.50
N SER A 323 -25.88 10.74 -9.82
CA SER A 323 -27.00 10.04 -10.46
C SER A 323 -26.43 8.90 -11.30
N LEU A 324 -26.06 7.84 -10.62
CA LEU A 324 -25.56 6.62 -11.22
C LEU A 324 -26.73 5.70 -11.64
N PRO A 325 -26.56 4.90 -12.71
CA PRO A 325 -27.51 3.85 -13.05
C PRO A 325 -27.71 2.85 -11.91
N ASP A 326 -28.96 2.44 -11.64
CA ASP A 326 -29.31 1.51 -10.54
C ASP A 326 -28.47 0.23 -10.50
N ALA A 327 -28.07 -0.25 -11.68
CA ALA A 327 -27.23 -1.43 -11.82
C ALA A 327 -25.90 -1.32 -11.06
N ILE A 328 -25.33 -0.11 -10.96
CA ILE A 328 -24.04 0.18 -10.33
C ILE A 328 -24.15 1.21 -9.20
N ALA A 329 -25.35 1.63 -8.80
CA ALA A 329 -25.53 2.60 -7.73
C ALA A 329 -25.41 1.99 -6.31
N ASN A 330 -25.35 0.66 -6.19
CA ASN A 330 -25.34 -0.05 -4.91
C ASN A 330 -24.39 -1.27 -4.99
N MET A 331 -23.09 -1.03 -5.14
CA MET A 331 -22.09 -2.09 -5.03
C MET A 331 -21.50 -2.06 -3.62
N ASP A 332 -22.07 -2.86 -2.71
CA ASP A 332 -21.66 -2.89 -1.29
C ASP A 332 -20.22 -3.39 -1.11
N THR A 333 -19.81 -4.34 -1.95
CA THR A 333 -18.43 -4.83 -2.02
C THR A 333 -17.92 -4.66 -3.43
N VAL A 334 -16.70 -4.13 -3.55
CA VAL A 334 -16.02 -3.97 -4.84
C VAL A 334 -14.65 -4.64 -4.86
N PHE A 335 -14.25 -5.12 -6.02
CA PHE A 335 -12.91 -5.65 -6.30
C PHE A 335 -12.23 -4.70 -7.28
N PRO A 336 -11.29 -3.85 -6.82
CA PRO A 336 -10.54 -2.97 -7.70
C PRO A 336 -9.61 -3.81 -8.59
N ALA A 337 -9.70 -3.63 -9.89
CA ALA A 337 -8.97 -4.45 -10.85
C ALA A 337 -8.45 -3.65 -12.05
N PHE A 338 -7.31 -4.10 -12.57
CA PHE A 338 -6.90 -3.85 -13.95
C PHE A 338 -7.52 -4.91 -14.85
N MET A 339 -8.01 -4.49 -16.01
CA MET A 339 -8.87 -5.34 -16.82
C MET A 339 -8.44 -5.36 -18.28
N ILE A 340 -8.53 -6.56 -18.89
CA ILE A 340 -8.46 -6.76 -20.34
C ILE A 340 -9.66 -7.58 -20.80
N TYR A 341 -10.41 -7.01 -21.76
CA TYR A 341 -11.72 -7.52 -22.16
C TYR A 341 -11.93 -7.67 -23.67
N ASP A 342 -12.98 -8.41 -24.06
CA ASP A 342 -13.66 -8.75 -25.35
C ASP A 342 -12.90 -8.91 -26.68
N TYR A 343 -11.76 -8.25 -26.88
CA TYR A 343 -11.08 -8.28 -28.19
C TYR A 343 -9.56 -8.33 -28.12
N GLY A 344 -8.99 -8.50 -26.92
CA GLY A 344 -7.56 -8.74 -26.75
C GLY A 344 -6.71 -7.49 -26.81
N GLY A 345 -5.44 -7.69 -26.50
CA GLY A 345 -4.46 -6.62 -26.39
C GLY A 345 -3.72 -6.63 -25.08
N LYS A 346 -3.23 -5.45 -24.74
CA LYS A 346 -2.30 -5.24 -23.63
C LYS A 346 -2.73 -4.03 -22.83
N ILE A 347 -2.45 -4.07 -21.55
CA ILE A 347 -2.46 -2.90 -20.68
C ILE A 347 -1.15 -2.91 -19.92
N ARG A 348 -0.51 -1.75 -19.82
CA ARG A 348 0.57 -1.56 -18.85
C ARG A 348 0.09 -0.64 -17.76
N PHE A 349 0.44 -0.95 -16.53
CA PHE A 349 0.13 -0.10 -15.40
C PHE A 349 1.27 -0.13 -14.36
N ARG A 350 1.27 0.87 -13.49
CA ARG A 350 2.15 0.99 -12.32
C ARG A 350 1.61 2.03 -11.35
N GLU A 351 2.22 2.09 -10.18
CA GLU A 351 1.94 3.08 -9.13
C GLU A 351 0.46 3.17 -8.83
N THR A 352 -0.06 2.04 -8.39
CA THR A 352 -1.43 1.83 -8.00
C THR A 352 -1.63 2.35 -6.59
N LEU A 353 -2.60 3.23 -6.42
CA LEU A 353 -3.10 3.66 -5.12
C LEU A 353 -4.59 3.33 -5.03
N ILE A 354 -4.95 2.57 -4.01
CA ILE A 354 -6.32 2.26 -3.64
C ILE A 354 -6.49 2.60 -2.16
N GLU A 355 -7.45 3.44 -1.83
CA GLU A 355 -7.64 3.94 -0.46
C GLU A 355 -9.11 4.33 -0.22
N PRO A 356 -9.54 4.45 1.05
CA PRO A 356 -10.88 4.87 1.38
C PRO A 356 -11.06 6.34 0.98
N TRP A 357 -12.26 6.67 0.55
CA TRP A 357 -12.61 8.00 0.12
C TRP A 357 -13.98 8.40 0.65
N SER A 358 -14.15 9.65 1.02
CA SER A 358 -15.47 10.25 1.25
C SER A 358 -15.58 11.52 0.42
N LYS A 359 -16.80 11.84 0.01
CA LYS A 359 -17.14 13.09 -0.68
C LYS A 359 -17.08 14.31 0.23
N ASP A 360 -17.12 14.10 1.56
CA ASP A 360 -17.28 15.14 2.58
C ASP A 360 -16.18 16.21 2.61
#